data_AF-A0A4R4PZN4-F1
#
_entry.id   AF-A0A4R4PZN4-F1
#
_cell.length_a   1.000
_cell.length_b   1.000
_cell.length_c   1.000
_cell.angle_alpha   90.00
_cell.angle_beta   90.00
_cell.angle_gamma   90.00
#
_symmetry.space_group_name_H-M   'P 1'
#
loop_
_entity.id
_entity.type
_entity.pdbx_description
1 polymer ?
#
loop_
_entity_poly.entity_id
_entity_poly.type
_entity_poly.pdbx_seq_one_letter_code
_entity_poly.pdbx_strand_id
1 'polypeptide(L)'
;MLAIGEFSRMTHLSIRTLRRYHEVGLLEPEMVDASSGYRYYSGAQIPIAQVIHRLRELDVPLSDVQRILRSPDPDQRAALVAQHVQRLESELARTHAAVVSLRRLLSPEPAPLQVDLRAEPAVTVAAVEDEVGEDDVPAWYAGAMAELDAVLGPPAGHGPPGGLYDNALFENGRGRLLLYRPTPKPPT
;
A
#
# COMPACT_ATOMS: atom_id res chain seq x y z
N MET A 1 28.48 -30.96 -11.81
CA MET A 1 27.44 -31.12 -10.77
C MET A 1 28.04 -30.73 -9.43
N LEU A 2 27.22 -30.23 -8.51
CA LEU A 2 27.62 -29.69 -7.21
C LEU A 2 27.05 -30.59 -6.11
N ALA A 3 27.87 -30.98 -5.15
CA ALA A 3 27.38 -31.69 -3.96
C ALA A 3 26.48 -30.75 -3.13
N ILE A 4 25.52 -31.30 -2.38
CA ILE A 4 24.58 -30.51 -1.57
C ILE A 4 25.24 -29.46 -0.66
N GLY A 5 26.44 -29.74 -0.13
CA GLY A 5 27.19 -28.79 0.70
C GLY A 5 27.79 -27.64 -0.11
N GLU A 6 28.23 -27.87 -1.34
CA GLU A 6 28.71 -26.82 -2.25
C GLU A 6 27.56 -25.96 -2.77
N PHE A 7 26.47 -26.61 -3.19
CA PHE A 7 25.25 -25.93 -3.60
C PHE A 7 24.66 -25.06 -2.48
N SER A 8 24.69 -25.54 -1.23
CA SER A 8 24.28 -24.79 -0.04
C SER A 8 25.07 -23.47 0.12
N ARG A 9 26.40 -23.50 -0.09
CA ARG A 9 27.23 -22.28 -0.01
C ARG A 9 26.92 -21.29 -1.12
N MET A 10 26.65 -21.77 -2.34
CA MET A 10 26.38 -20.90 -3.49
C MET A 10 24.97 -20.28 -3.48
N THR A 11 24.00 -20.97 -2.86
CA THR A 11 22.60 -20.53 -2.82
C THR A 11 22.20 -19.87 -1.50
N HIS A 12 23.09 -19.89 -0.50
CA HIS A 12 22.83 -19.49 0.89
C HIS A 12 21.70 -20.29 1.58
N LEU A 13 21.21 -21.36 0.95
CA LEU A 13 20.23 -22.27 1.54
C LEU A 13 20.94 -23.29 2.41
N SER A 14 20.47 -23.50 3.64
CA SER A 14 21.02 -24.56 4.49
C SER A 14 20.80 -25.94 3.88
N ILE A 15 21.69 -26.90 4.16
CA ILE A 15 21.52 -28.31 3.73
C ILE A 15 20.16 -28.86 4.19
N ARG A 16 19.69 -28.49 5.39
CA ARG A 16 18.37 -28.87 5.91
C ARG A 16 17.24 -28.32 5.03
N THR A 17 17.36 -27.07 4.60
CA THR A 17 16.39 -26.43 3.70
C THR A 17 16.35 -27.13 2.35
N LEU A 18 17.51 -27.43 1.76
CA LEU A 18 17.61 -28.15 0.49
C LEU A 18 16.98 -29.54 0.57
N ARG A 19 17.22 -30.28 1.66
CA ARG A 19 16.58 -31.60 1.90
C ARG A 19 15.06 -31.46 1.97
N ARG A 20 14.57 -30.47 2.74
CA ARG A 20 13.13 -30.20 2.84
C ARG A 20 12.53 -29.83 1.48
N TYR A 21 13.20 -29.01 0.68
CA TYR A 21 12.71 -28.64 -0.66
C TYR A 21 12.65 -29.83 -1.61
N HIS A 22 13.59 -30.75 -1.52
CA HIS A 22 13.52 -32.02 -2.23
C HIS A 22 12.33 -32.87 -1.73
N GLU A 23 12.14 -33.00 -0.42
CA GLU A 23 11.02 -33.78 0.16
C GLU A 23 9.64 -33.27 -0.29
N VAL A 24 9.48 -31.95 -0.46
CA VAL A 24 8.23 -31.35 -0.93
C VAL A 24 8.16 -31.19 -2.46
N GLY A 25 9.15 -31.67 -3.21
CA GLY A 25 9.20 -31.55 -4.68
C GLY A 25 9.28 -30.11 -5.19
N LEU A 26 9.87 -29.20 -4.41
CA LEU A 26 10.07 -27.79 -4.77
C LEU A 26 11.40 -27.56 -5.49
N LEU A 27 12.46 -28.25 -5.05
CA LEU A 27 13.77 -28.22 -5.68
C LEU A 27 14.39 -29.60 -5.58
N GLU A 28 14.33 -30.36 -6.66
CA GLU A 28 14.83 -31.73 -6.71
C GLU A 28 16.29 -31.75 -7.18
N PRO A 29 17.16 -32.58 -6.57
CA PRO A 29 18.49 -32.80 -7.10
C PRO A 29 18.41 -33.46 -8.47
N GLU A 30 19.29 -33.09 -9.39
CA GLU A 30 19.39 -33.76 -10.69
C GLU A 30 19.86 -35.22 -10.57
N MET A 31 20.58 -35.55 -9.49
CA MET A 31 21.02 -36.91 -9.24
C MET A 31 21.06 -37.20 -7.74
N VAL A 32 20.57 -38.39 -7.39
CA VAL A 32 20.75 -39.00 -6.07
C VAL A 32 21.58 -40.26 -6.25
N ASP A 33 22.73 -40.32 -5.58
CA ASP A 33 23.58 -41.50 -5.60
C ASP A 33 22.87 -42.67 -4.90
N ALA A 34 22.66 -43.78 -5.63
CA ALA A 34 21.88 -44.92 -5.13
C ALA A 34 22.57 -45.69 -4.00
N SER A 35 23.89 -45.59 -3.88
CA SER A 35 24.68 -46.35 -2.88
C SER A 35 24.81 -45.60 -1.55
N SER A 36 24.87 -44.27 -1.59
CA SER A 36 25.16 -43.40 -0.45
C SER A 36 24.03 -42.43 -0.11
N GLY A 37 23.05 -42.27 -1.00
CA GLY A 37 21.95 -41.30 -0.86
C GLY A 37 22.40 -39.84 -1.02
N TYR A 38 23.62 -39.61 -1.52
CA TYR A 38 24.16 -38.26 -1.71
C TYR A 38 23.42 -37.53 -2.82
N ARG A 39 23.17 -36.23 -2.62
CA ARG A 39 22.40 -35.38 -3.54
C ARG A 39 23.33 -34.45 -4.31
N TYR A 40 23.14 -34.41 -5.62
CA TYR A 40 23.88 -33.57 -6.54
C TYR A 40 22.92 -32.65 -7.30
N TYR A 41 23.30 -31.38 -7.36
CA TYR A 41 22.55 -30.33 -8.04
C TYR A 41 23.38 -29.77 -9.19
N SER A 42 22.73 -29.21 -10.19
CA SER A 42 23.41 -28.49 -11.27
C SER A 42 23.57 -27.01 -10.96
N GLY A 43 24.60 -26.38 -11.55
CA GLY A 43 24.73 -24.93 -11.52
C GLY A 43 23.54 -24.22 -12.15
N ALA A 44 22.85 -24.87 -13.11
CA ALA A 44 21.63 -24.33 -13.71
C ALA A 44 20.46 -24.20 -12.73
N GLN A 45 20.50 -24.90 -11.58
CA GLN A 45 19.47 -24.83 -10.55
C GLN A 45 19.68 -23.67 -9.56
N ILE A 46 20.85 -23.00 -9.59
CA ILE A 46 21.18 -21.91 -8.67
C ILE A 46 20.20 -20.73 -8.79
N PRO A 47 19.88 -20.21 -9.99
CA PRO A 47 18.94 -19.10 -10.12
C PRO A 47 17.55 -19.43 -9.55
N ILE A 48 17.06 -20.66 -9.80
CA ILE A 48 15.77 -21.14 -9.29
C ILE A 48 15.80 -21.22 -7.76
N ALA A 49 16.87 -21.75 -7.18
CA ALA A 49 17.05 -21.82 -5.73
C ALA A 49 17.06 -20.43 -5.07
N GLN A 50 17.69 -19.44 -5.70
CA GLN A 50 17.69 -18.06 -5.22
C GLN A 50 16.31 -17.41 -5.29
N VAL A 51 15.54 -17.66 -6.36
CA VAL A 51 14.15 -17.20 -6.47
C VAL A 51 13.28 -17.81 -5.38
N ILE A 52 13.38 -19.12 -5.15
CA ILE A 52 12.69 -19.80 -4.03
C ILE A 52 13.03 -19.14 -2.71
N HIS A 53 14.33 -18.92 -2.46
CA HIS A 53 14.81 -18.34 -1.21
C HIS A 53 14.20 -16.97 -0.98
N ARG A 54 14.26 -16.08 -1.98
CA ARG A 54 13.75 -14.71 -1.89
C ARG A 54 12.25 -14.66 -1.68
N LEU A 55 11.47 -15.49 -2.38
CA LEU A 55 10.03 -15.57 -2.16
C LEU A 55 9.71 -16.05 -0.74
N ARG A 56 10.51 -16.97 -0.19
CA ARG A 56 10.36 -17.44 1.19
C ARG A 56 10.75 -16.42 2.25
N GLU A 57 11.69 -15.53 1.96
CA GLU A 57 12.01 -14.38 2.82
C GLU A 57 10.89 -13.33 2.83
N LEU A 58 10.09 -13.25 1.76
CA LEU A 58 8.92 -12.38 1.65
C LEU A 58 7.63 -13.04 2.17
N ASP A 59 7.77 -14.05 3.04
CA ASP A 59 6.69 -14.82 3.65
C ASP A 59 5.72 -15.47 2.65
N VAL A 60 6.11 -15.66 1.39
CA VAL A 60 5.28 -16.37 0.40
C VAL A 60 5.15 -17.83 0.83
N PRO A 61 3.93 -18.37 1.02
CA PRO A 61 3.73 -19.77 1.39
C PRO A 61 4.37 -20.72 0.39
N LEU A 62 4.91 -21.86 0.86
CA LEU A 62 5.57 -22.83 -0.02
C LEU A 62 4.67 -23.34 -1.15
N SER A 63 3.36 -23.50 -0.90
CA SER A 63 2.38 -23.86 -1.92
C SER A 63 2.33 -22.85 -3.07
N ASP A 64 2.44 -21.57 -2.74
CA ASP A 64 2.34 -20.48 -3.70
C ASP A 64 3.66 -20.33 -4.47
N VAL A 65 4.80 -20.52 -3.80
CA VAL A 65 6.10 -20.65 -4.47
C VAL A 65 6.08 -21.78 -5.50
N GLN A 66 5.52 -22.95 -5.15
CA GLN A 66 5.38 -24.05 -6.11
C GLN A 66 4.50 -23.66 -7.32
N ARG A 67 3.36 -23.01 -7.08
CA ARG A 67 2.49 -22.52 -8.16
C ARG A 67 3.21 -21.51 -9.06
N ILE A 68 3.95 -20.56 -8.48
CA ILE A 68 4.70 -19.55 -9.23
C ILE A 68 5.75 -20.21 -10.12
N LEU A 69 6.53 -21.16 -9.59
CA LEU A 69 7.59 -21.82 -10.37
C LEU A 69 7.06 -22.78 -11.44
N ARG A 70 5.93 -23.43 -11.18
CA ARG A 70 5.32 -24.38 -12.14
C ARG A 70 4.50 -23.69 -13.22
N SER A 71 4.15 -22.41 -13.06
CA SER A 71 3.39 -21.66 -14.05
C SER A 71 4.28 -21.29 -15.24
N PRO A 72 4.02 -21.82 -16.45
CA PRO A 72 4.79 -21.47 -17.64
C PRO A 72 4.48 -20.03 -18.11
N ASP A 73 3.27 -19.56 -17.84
CA ASP A 73 2.77 -18.25 -18.24
C ASP A 73 3.27 -17.13 -17.31
N PRO A 74 4.01 -16.13 -17.83
CA PRO A 74 4.44 -14.95 -17.08
C PRO A 74 3.29 -14.17 -16.42
N ASP A 75 2.14 -14.07 -17.06
CA ASP A 75 1.02 -13.26 -16.56
C ASP A 75 0.37 -13.94 -15.36
N GLN A 76 0.23 -15.27 -15.40
CA GLN A 76 -0.20 -16.06 -14.25
C GLN A 76 0.77 -15.97 -13.07
N ARG A 77 2.09 -15.93 -13.32
CA ARG A 77 3.09 -15.70 -12.26
C ARG A 77 2.94 -14.31 -11.64
N ALA A 78 2.77 -13.28 -12.48
CA ALA A 78 2.56 -11.91 -12.02
C ALA A 78 1.28 -11.80 -11.18
N ALA A 79 0.18 -12.40 -11.63
CA ALA A 79 -1.09 -12.42 -10.89
C ALA A 79 -0.96 -13.10 -9.52
N LEU A 80 -0.20 -14.20 -9.42
CA LEU A 80 0.09 -14.88 -8.16
C LEU A 80 0.86 -14.01 -7.17
N VAL A 81 1.87 -13.29 -7.66
CA VAL A 81 2.63 -12.35 -6.84
C VAL A 81 1.75 -11.18 -6.40
N ALA A 82 0.96 -10.62 -7.33
CA ALA A 82 0.03 -9.52 -7.04
C ALA A 82 -1.01 -9.91 -5.97
N GLN A 83 -1.53 -11.15 -6.01
CA GLN A 83 -2.44 -11.67 -4.99
C GLN A 83 -1.79 -11.69 -3.60
N HIS A 84 -0.52 -12.09 -3.50
CA HIS A 84 0.21 -12.06 -2.21
C HIS A 84 0.48 -10.64 -1.74
N VAL A 85 0.81 -9.71 -2.64
CA VAL A 85 0.94 -8.28 -2.31
C VAL A 85 -0.36 -7.74 -1.72
N GLN A 86 -1.49 -7.96 -2.38
CA GLN A 86 -2.80 -7.52 -1.90
C GLN A 86 -3.15 -8.11 -0.53
N ARG A 87 -2.78 -9.38 -0.28
CA ARG A 87 -2.96 -10.02 1.03
C ARG A 87 -2.14 -9.32 2.12
N LEU A 88 -0.87 -9.00 1.85
CA LEU A 88 -0.01 -8.28 2.79
C LEU A 88 -0.52 -6.86 3.05
N GLU A 89 -0.96 -6.13 2.02
CA GLU A 89 -1.55 -4.79 2.16
C GLU A 89 -2.82 -4.82 3.03
N SER A 90 -3.68 -5.83 2.83
CA SER A 90 -4.89 -6.01 3.64
C SER A 90 -4.56 -6.32 5.10
N GLU A 91 -3.52 -7.14 5.34
CA GLU A 91 -3.05 -7.47 6.69
C GLU A 91 -2.44 -6.25 7.40
N LEU A 92 -1.67 -5.44 6.68
CA LEU A 92 -1.13 -4.18 7.15
C LEU A 92 -2.25 -3.21 7.54
N ALA A 93 -3.24 -3.01 6.67
CA ALA A 93 -4.38 -2.12 6.93
C ALA A 93 -5.15 -2.54 8.19
N ARG A 94 -5.45 -3.83 8.36
CA ARG A 94 -6.12 -4.35 9.57
C ARG A 94 -5.29 -4.14 10.83
N THR A 95 -3.99 -4.42 10.76
CA THR A 95 -3.09 -4.26 11.91
C THR A 95 -2.98 -2.80 12.32
N HIS A 96 -2.85 -1.89 11.35
CA HIS A 96 -2.84 -0.46 11.59
C HIS A 96 -4.15 0.03 12.23
N ALA A 97 -5.30 -0.41 11.72
CA ALA A 97 -6.60 -0.08 12.31
C ALA A 97 -6.73 -0.56 13.77
N ALA A 98 -6.25 -1.77 14.07
CA ALA A 98 -6.21 -2.30 15.43
C ALA A 98 -5.32 -1.45 16.34
N VAL A 99 -4.12 -1.06 15.88
CA VAL A 99 -3.21 -0.17 16.61
C VAL A 99 -3.86 1.19 16.90
N VAL A 100 -4.54 1.79 15.92
CA VAL A 100 -5.27 3.06 16.10
C VAL A 100 -6.38 2.90 17.15
N SER A 101 -7.12 1.79 17.12
CA SER A 101 -8.15 1.50 18.12
C SER A 101 -7.57 1.35 19.52
N LEU A 102 -6.48 0.59 19.67
CA LEU A 102 -5.81 0.39 20.96
C LEU A 102 -5.23 1.70 21.51
N ARG A 103 -4.65 2.55 20.65
CA ARG A 103 -4.16 3.89 21.05
C ARG A 103 -5.28 4.78 21.57
N ARG A 104 -6.47 4.76 20.94
CA ARG A 104 -7.64 5.49 21.44
C ARG A 104 -8.07 5.02 22.83
N LEU A 105 -7.99 3.72 23.12
CA LEU A 105 -8.28 3.21 24.47
C LEU A 105 -7.25 3.66 25.52
N LEU A 106 -5.98 3.83 25.12
CA LEU A 106 -4.92 4.31 26.01
C LEU A 106 -4.94 5.83 26.23
N SER A 107 -5.58 6.58 25.34
CA SER A 107 -5.75 8.04 25.45
C SER A 107 -7.22 8.40 25.23
N PRO A 108 -8.11 8.07 26.19
CA PRO A 108 -9.55 8.15 26.02
C PRO A 108 -10.11 9.58 25.90
N GLU A 109 -9.30 10.61 26.17
CA GLU A 109 -9.70 12.00 25.94
C GLU A 109 -8.84 12.60 24.80
N PRO A 110 -9.42 12.95 23.64
CA PRO A 110 -8.85 14.08 22.91
C PRO A 110 -8.84 15.25 23.88
N ALA A 111 -7.74 16.01 23.93
CA ALA A 111 -7.69 17.25 24.70
C ALA A 111 -9.01 18.01 24.46
N PRO A 112 -9.71 18.47 25.52
CA PRO A 112 -11.04 19.05 25.38
C PRO A 112 -11.00 20.11 24.28
N LEU A 113 -11.78 19.88 23.21
CA LEU A 113 -11.94 20.85 22.15
C LEU A 113 -12.55 22.09 22.80
N GLN A 114 -11.75 23.14 22.97
CA GLN A 114 -12.26 24.42 23.43
C GLN A 114 -13.07 25.01 22.28
N VAL A 115 -14.39 24.98 22.44
CA VAL A 115 -15.34 25.53 21.48
C VAL A 115 -15.76 26.90 21.98
N ASP A 116 -15.34 27.94 21.26
CA ASP A 116 -15.75 29.31 21.50
C ASP A 116 -16.76 29.76 20.45
N LEU A 117 -17.83 30.41 20.89
CA LEU A 117 -18.75 31.10 19.99
C LEU A 117 -18.19 32.49 19.67
N ARG A 118 -17.85 32.72 18.40
CA ARG A 118 -17.38 34.02 17.90
C ARG A 118 -18.24 34.52 16.76
N ALA A 119 -18.49 35.82 16.73
CA ALA A 119 -19.09 36.49 15.59
C ALA A 119 -17.97 37.01 14.69
N GLU A 120 -17.89 36.50 13.46
CA GLU A 120 -16.95 36.98 12.43
C GLU A 120 -17.68 37.96 11.50
N PRO A 121 -17.03 39.07 11.09
CA PRO A 121 -17.62 40.00 10.13
C PRO A 121 -17.74 39.35 8.74
N ALA A 122 -18.65 39.86 7.91
CA ALA A 122 -18.77 39.42 6.53
C ALA A 122 -17.47 39.71 5.76
N VAL A 123 -16.92 38.70 5.09
CA VAL A 123 -15.70 38.78 4.27
C VAL A 123 -16.07 38.52 2.82
N THR A 124 -15.53 39.34 1.90
CA THR A 124 -15.66 39.08 0.46
C THR A 124 -14.68 37.98 0.06
N VAL A 125 -15.19 36.98 -0.66
CA VAL A 125 -14.41 35.81 -1.09
C VAL A 125 -14.70 35.50 -2.56
N ALA A 126 -13.72 34.93 -3.26
CA ALA A 126 -13.99 34.18 -4.47
C ALA A 126 -14.17 32.72 -4.07
N ALA A 127 -15.16 32.05 -4.65
CA ALA A 127 -15.51 30.70 -4.28
C ALA A 127 -15.79 29.83 -5.50
N VAL A 128 -15.43 28.55 -5.38
CA VAL A 128 -15.83 27.48 -6.29
C VAL A 128 -16.72 26.55 -5.51
N GLU A 129 -17.84 26.16 -6.11
CA GLU A 129 -18.86 25.36 -5.46
C GLU A 129 -19.35 24.27 -6.41
N ASP A 130 -19.53 23.06 -5.87
CA ASP A 130 -20.02 21.91 -6.63
C ASP A 130 -20.69 20.86 -5.73
N GLU A 131 -21.37 19.91 -6.34
CA GLU A 131 -21.91 18.73 -5.67
C GLU A 131 -20.97 17.53 -5.92
N VAL A 132 -20.31 17.07 -4.86
CA VAL A 132 -19.16 16.16 -4.95
C VAL A 132 -19.43 14.89 -4.14
N GLY A 133 -19.06 13.74 -4.69
CA GLY A 133 -19.05 12.47 -3.96
C GLY A 133 -17.84 12.39 -3.02
N GLU A 134 -17.96 11.69 -1.89
CA GLU A 134 -16.90 11.59 -0.87
C GLU A 134 -15.54 11.16 -1.46
N ASP A 135 -15.54 10.18 -2.37
CA ASP A 135 -14.33 9.68 -3.03
C ASP A 135 -13.67 10.71 -3.98
N ASP A 136 -14.45 11.66 -4.51
CA ASP A 136 -14.00 12.65 -5.49
C ASP A 136 -13.49 13.95 -4.83
N VAL A 137 -13.74 14.14 -3.53
CA VAL A 137 -13.40 15.37 -2.78
C VAL A 137 -11.94 15.79 -2.95
N PRO A 138 -10.93 14.89 -2.86
CA PRO A 138 -9.53 15.32 -3.01
C PRO A 138 -9.20 15.86 -4.39
N ALA A 139 -9.72 15.23 -5.45
CA ALA A 139 -9.49 15.64 -6.83
C ALA A 139 -10.19 16.97 -7.13
N TRP A 140 -11.45 17.10 -6.69
CA TRP A 140 -12.20 18.33 -6.82
C TRP A 140 -11.54 19.49 -6.05
N TYR A 141 -11.11 19.27 -4.81
CA TYR A 141 -10.41 20.27 -3.99
C TYR A 141 -9.17 20.81 -4.70
N ALA A 142 -8.34 19.93 -5.25
CA ALA A 142 -7.13 20.34 -5.97
C ALA A 142 -7.45 21.20 -7.19
N GLY A 143 -8.49 20.84 -7.96
CA GLY A 143 -8.94 21.61 -9.12
C GLY A 143 -9.50 22.97 -8.74
N ALA A 144 -10.40 23.02 -7.76
CA ALA A 144 -11.01 24.25 -7.27
C ALA A 144 -9.98 25.22 -6.69
N MET A 145 -8.98 24.73 -5.94
CA MET A 145 -7.89 25.56 -5.45
C MET A 145 -7.01 26.10 -6.58
N ALA A 146 -6.69 25.27 -7.58
CA ALA A 146 -5.92 25.72 -8.74
C ALA A 146 -6.66 26.81 -9.55
N GLU A 147 -7.98 26.70 -9.66
CA GLU A 147 -8.82 27.73 -10.30
C GLU A 147 -8.82 29.04 -9.52
N LEU A 148 -9.03 28.98 -8.19
CA LEU A 148 -8.97 30.16 -7.32
C LEU A 148 -7.59 30.82 -7.36
N ASP A 149 -6.52 30.03 -7.40
CA ASP A 149 -5.14 30.53 -7.50
C ASP A 149 -4.86 31.18 -8.86
N ALA A 150 -5.39 30.62 -9.95
CA ALA A 150 -5.25 31.19 -11.29
C ALA A 150 -5.96 32.55 -11.41
N VAL A 151 -7.14 32.70 -10.79
CA VAL A 151 -7.94 33.93 -10.83
C VAL A 151 -7.38 35.01 -9.90
N LEU A 152 -7.01 34.65 -8.67
CA LEU A 152 -6.60 35.61 -7.64
C LEU A 152 -5.10 35.87 -7.60
N GLY A 153 -4.29 34.99 -8.21
CA GLY A 153 -2.84 35.02 -8.08
C GLY A 153 -2.36 34.63 -6.67
N PRO A 154 -1.08 34.95 -6.34
CA PRO A 154 -0.46 34.51 -5.09
C PRO A 154 -1.19 35.07 -3.84
N PRO A 155 -1.09 34.39 -2.68
CA PRO A 155 -1.75 34.81 -1.45
C PRO A 155 -1.31 36.22 -1.01
N ALA A 156 -2.21 37.19 -1.13
CA ALA A 156 -1.94 38.60 -0.80
C ALA A 156 -2.27 38.97 0.67
N GLY A 157 -2.27 37.99 1.59
CA GLY A 157 -2.44 38.25 3.03
C GLY A 157 -3.87 38.52 3.50
N HIS A 158 -4.90 38.23 2.70
CA HIS A 158 -6.31 38.50 3.02
C HIS A 158 -6.97 37.45 3.94
N GLY A 159 -6.18 36.56 4.53
CA GLY A 159 -6.64 35.44 5.34
C GLY A 159 -6.45 34.08 4.65
N PRO A 160 -6.58 32.98 5.40
CA PRO A 160 -6.43 31.63 4.86
C PRO A 160 -7.61 31.28 3.93
N PRO A 161 -7.40 30.34 2.98
CA PRO A 161 -8.53 29.69 2.31
C PRO A 161 -9.41 28.97 3.34
N GLY A 162 -10.68 28.79 3.01
CA GLY A 162 -11.62 28.03 3.82
C GLY A 162 -12.59 27.25 2.96
N GLY A 163 -13.41 26.44 3.62
CA GLY A 163 -14.44 25.66 2.93
C GLY A 163 -15.67 25.44 3.79
N LEU A 164 -16.81 25.32 3.12
CA LEU A 164 -18.09 24.92 3.69
C LEU A 164 -18.46 23.56 3.10
N TYR A 165 -18.90 22.66 3.95
CA TYR A 165 -19.21 21.28 3.60
C TYR A 165 -20.59 20.96 4.15
N ASP A 166 -21.51 20.56 3.28
CA ASP A 166 -22.81 20.08 3.72
C ASP A 166 -22.68 18.77 4.48
N ASN A 167 -23.45 18.61 5.56
CA ASN A 167 -23.49 17.37 6.34
C ASN A 167 -23.85 16.14 5.50
N ALA A 168 -24.63 16.33 4.43
CA ALA A 168 -25.01 15.27 3.49
C ALA A 168 -23.81 14.54 2.87
N LEU A 169 -22.66 15.20 2.74
CA LEU A 169 -21.42 14.56 2.29
C LEU A 169 -21.02 13.40 3.21
N PHE A 170 -21.09 13.62 4.52
CA PHE A 170 -20.68 12.65 5.53
C PHE A 170 -21.78 11.64 5.85
N GLU A 171 -23.04 12.01 5.65
CA GLU A 171 -24.18 11.14 5.93
C GLU A 171 -24.53 10.22 4.75
N ASN A 172 -24.42 10.73 3.52
CA ASN A 172 -24.92 10.07 2.31
C ASN A 172 -23.82 9.80 1.26
N GLY A 173 -22.56 10.17 1.56
CA GLY A 173 -21.43 10.02 0.63
C GLY A 173 -21.42 11.01 -0.53
N ARG A 174 -22.33 12.01 -0.53
CA ARG A 174 -22.40 13.07 -1.55
C ARG A 174 -23.06 14.32 -0.97
N GLY A 175 -22.48 15.48 -1.26
CA GLY A 175 -23.00 16.75 -0.75
C GLY A 175 -22.46 17.96 -1.49
N ARG A 176 -22.99 19.13 -1.16
CA ARG A 176 -22.51 20.41 -1.68
C ARG A 176 -21.26 20.83 -0.92
N LEU A 177 -20.23 21.20 -1.66
CA LEU A 177 -18.99 21.74 -1.13
C LEU A 177 -18.74 23.11 -1.75
N LEU A 178 -18.26 24.04 -0.94
CA LEU A 178 -17.82 25.36 -1.36
C LEU A 178 -16.41 25.58 -0.82
N LEU A 179 -15.45 25.87 -1.68
CA LEU A 179 -14.12 26.32 -1.31
C LEU A 179 -13.97 27.79 -1.65
N TYR A 180 -13.33 28.54 -0.78
CA TYR A 180 -13.18 29.97 -0.96
C TYR A 180 -11.79 30.48 -0.60
N ARG A 181 -11.41 31.57 -1.27
CA ARG A 181 -10.27 32.41 -0.91
C ARG A 181 -10.72 33.85 -0.66
N PRO A 182 -10.33 34.46 0.46
CA PRO A 182 -10.61 35.87 0.72
C PRO A 182 -9.99 36.78 -0.35
N THR A 183 -10.75 37.78 -0.79
CA THR A 183 -10.32 38.77 -1.78
C THR A 183 -10.91 40.15 -1.46
N PRO A 184 -10.17 41.25 -1.68
CA PRO A 184 -10.68 42.60 -1.44
C PRO A 184 -11.71 43.05 -2.49
N LYS A 185 -11.76 42.41 -3.66
CA LYS A 185 -12.69 42.73 -4.75
C LYS A 185 -13.16 41.45 -5.46
N PRO A 186 -14.39 41.43 -6.00
CA PRO A 186 -14.84 40.33 -6.85
C PRO A 186 -13.89 40.14 -8.03
N PRO A 187 -13.55 38.90 -8.41
CA PRO A 187 -12.84 38.66 -9.66
C PRO A 187 -13.68 39.17 -10.84
N THR A 188 -13.00 39.66 -11.87
CA THR A 188 -13.62 40.27 -13.07
C THR A 188 -13.73 39.26 -14.19
#